data_AF-A0A9E2VTG5-F1
#
_entry.id   AF-A0A9E2VTG5-F1
#
_cell.length_a   1.000
_cell.length_b   1.000
_cell.length_c   1.000
_cell.angle_alpha   90.00
_cell.angle_beta   90.00
_cell.angle_gamma   90.00
#
_symmetry.space_group_name_H-M   'P 1'
#
loop_
_entity.id
_entity.type
_entity.pdbx_description
1 polymer ?
#
loop_
_entity_poly.entity_id
_entity_poly.type
_entity_poly.pdbx_seq_one_letter_code
_entity_poly.pdbx_strand_id
1 'polypeptide(L)'
;MKLGSSPSCPDCAGSLQRWPRNAGRGLIWIYRHTLSPFVGYNCRHLPTCSAYGDEAIQRFGLWGGGWMTLARLLRCQPWGTSGIDNVPPTKPPGARWYLPWRYGRWRGVNAS
;
A
#
# COMPACT_ATOMS: atom_id res chain seq x y z
N MET A 1 -22.18 -43.27 -39.14
CA MET A 1 -22.47 -42.57 -37.86
C MET A 1 -21.20 -41.91 -37.35
N LYS A 2 -21.05 -40.59 -37.51
CA LYS A 2 -20.51 -39.68 -36.47
C LYS A 2 -21.13 -38.30 -36.70
N LEU A 3 -21.84 -37.84 -35.66
CA LEU A 3 -22.31 -36.48 -35.41
C LEU A 3 -21.07 -35.53 -35.43
N GLY A 4 -21.09 -34.24 -35.76
CA GLY A 4 -22.08 -33.20 -35.54
C GLY A 4 -21.35 -31.97 -34.94
N SER A 5 -21.29 -30.88 -35.71
CA SER A 5 -21.32 -29.44 -35.32
C SER A 5 -20.68 -28.93 -34.00
N SER A 6 -19.70 -28.00 -34.09
CA SER A 6 -19.86 -26.56 -33.75
C SER A 6 -18.53 -25.76 -33.57
N PRO A 7 -18.54 -24.41 -33.67
CA PRO A 7 -17.48 -23.58 -34.23
C PRO A 7 -16.49 -23.02 -33.21
N SER A 8 -15.20 -23.02 -33.54
CA SER A 8 -14.13 -22.36 -32.80
C SER A 8 -14.19 -20.84 -32.99
N CYS A 9 -14.67 -20.12 -31.97
CA CYS A 9 -14.71 -18.67 -31.91
C CYS A 9 -13.29 -18.09 -31.70
N PRO A 10 -12.71 -17.34 -32.65
CA PRO A 10 -11.34 -16.79 -32.52
C PRO A 10 -11.25 -15.58 -31.56
N ASP A 11 -12.37 -15.05 -31.09
CA ASP A 11 -12.41 -13.74 -30.40
C ASP A 11 -12.19 -13.81 -28.87
N CYS A 12 -12.21 -14.99 -28.25
CA CYS A 12 -11.95 -15.11 -26.81
C CYS A 12 -10.47 -14.97 -26.44
N ALA A 13 -9.55 -15.31 -27.35
CA ALA A 13 -8.11 -15.32 -27.07
C ALA A 13 -7.46 -13.92 -27.09
N GLY A 14 -8.02 -12.97 -27.85
CA GLY A 14 -7.48 -11.62 -28.00
C GLY A 14 -7.67 -10.70 -26.78
N SER A 15 -8.55 -11.08 -25.84
CA SER A 15 -8.78 -10.37 -24.59
C SER A 15 -7.77 -10.78 -23.51
N LEU A 16 -7.50 -12.09 -23.39
CA LEU A 16 -6.66 -12.65 -22.33
C LEU A 16 -5.19 -12.21 -22.43
N GLN A 17 -4.69 -11.97 -23.65
CA GLN A 17 -3.29 -11.58 -23.87
C GLN A 17 -2.99 -10.10 -23.54
N ARG A 18 -4.01 -9.27 -23.30
CA ARG A 18 -3.84 -7.85 -22.89
C ARG A 18 -3.76 -7.65 -21.38
N TRP A 19 -4.15 -8.66 -20.60
CA TRP A 19 -4.12 -8.65 -19.14
C TRP A 19 -2.72 -8.42 -18.54
N PRO A 20 -1.64 -9.09 -18.98
CA PRO A 20 -0.32 -8.87 -18.38
C PRO A 20 0.21 -7.45 -18.65
N ARG A 21 -0.08 -6.88 -19.83
CA ARG A 21 0.30 -5.49 -20.16
C ARG A 21 -0.46 -4.47 -19.33
N ASN A 22 -1.76 -4.67 -19.13
CA ASN A 22 -2.58 -3.77 -18.33
C ASN A 22 -2.29 -3.91 -16.83
N ALA A 23 -2.01 -5.12 -16.35
CA ALA A 23 -1.55 -5.37 -14.98
C ALA A 23 -0.21 -4.68 -14.70
N GLY A 24 0.75 -4.79 -15.62
CA GLY A 24 2.03 -4.08 -15.52
C GLY A 24 1.87 -2.57 -15.50
N ARG A 25 1.02 -2.00 -16.37
CA ARG A 25 0.69 -0.57 -16.36
C ARG A 25 -0.02 -0.14 -15.07
N GLY A 26 -0.93 -0.95 -14.55
CA GLY A 26 -1.61 -0.72 -13.28
C GLY A 26 -0.62 -0.68 -12.11
N LEU A 27 0.34 -1.60 -12.07
CA LEU A 27 1.38 -1.63 -11.03
C LEU A 27 2.29 -0.40 -11.09
N ILE A 28 2.69 0.02 -12.30
CA ILE A 28 3.50 1.23 -12.50
C ILE A 28 2.71 2.50 -12.13
N TRP A 29 1.41 2.54 -12.44
CA TRP A 29 0.54 3.64 -12.03
C TRP A 29 0.41 3.70 -10.51
N ILE A 30 0.19 2.57 -9.84
CA ILE A 30 0.18 2.47 -8.38
C ILE A 30 1.50 2.98 -7.82
N TYR A 31 2.64 2.47 -8.30
CA TYR A 31 3.97 2.90 -7.87
C TYR A 31 4.17 4.41 -8.00
N ARG A 32 3.81 5.00 -9.16
CA ARG A 32 3.92 6.45 -9.38
C ARG A 32 3.00 7.24 -8.47
N HIS A 33 1.78 6.78 -8.21
CA HIS A 33 0.84 7.49 -7.35
C HIS A 33 1.08 7.27 -5.84
N THR A 34 1.71 6.16 -5.43
CA THR A 34 2.04 5.89 -4.03
C THR A 34 3.37 6.50 -3.60
N LEU A 35 4.34 6.66 -4.52
CA LEU A 35 5.67 7.24 -4.22
C LEU A 35 5.83 8.71 -4.61
N SER A 36 5.06 9.24 -5.56
CA SER A 36 5.07 10.67 -5.86
C SER A 36 4.74 11.56 -4.65
N PRO A 37 3.80 11.21 -3.73
CA PRO A 37 3.59 12.00 -2.52
C PRO A 37 4.71 11.89 -1.47
N PHE A 38 5.66 10.94 -1.60
CA PHE A 38 6.81 10.82 -0.68
C PHE A 38 7.94 11.82 -0.97
N VAL A 39 7.99 12.36 -2.19
CA VAL A 39 9.09 13.26 -2.62
C VAL A 39 8.84 14.71 -2.22
N GLY A 40 7.66 15.04 -1.71
CA GLY A 40 7.33 16.39 -1.26
C GLY A 40 6.84 16.42 0.19
N TYR A 41 7.33 17.42 0.91
CA TYR A 41 6.67 18.15 2.02
C TYR A 41 7.14 17.89 3.46
N ASN A 42 7.41 19.03 4.10
CA ASN A 42 7.68 19.26 5.53
C ASN A 42 6.92 18.29 6.43
N CYS A 43 7.65 17.37 7.08
CA CYS A 43 7.06 16.46 8.05
C CYS A 43 6.53 17.24 9.26
N ARG A 44 5.22 17.15 9.51
CA ARG A 44 4.57 17.74 10.68
C ARG A 44 4.64 16.84 11.92
N HIS A 45 5.13 15.61 11.74
CA HIS A 45 5.39 14.65 12.81
C HIS A 45 6.86 14.50 13.08
N LEU A 46 7.20 14.28 14.35
CA LEU A 46 8.53 13.86 14.78
C LEU A 46 8.46 12.40 15.27
N PRO A 47 9.42 11.52 14.89
CA PRO A 47 10.42 11.67 13.83
C PRO A 47 9.81 11.82 12.42
N THR A 48 10.63 12.18 11.42
CA THR A 48 10.18 12.36 10.04
C THR A 48 9.48 11.11 9.48
N CYS A 49 8.59 11.27 8.50
CA CYS A 49 7.87 10.14 7.90
C CYS A 49 8.81 9.10 7.27
N SER A 50 9.98 9.53 6.78
CA SER A 50 11.02 8.62 6.27
C SER A 50 11.68 7.82 7.40
N ALA A 51 12.09 8.48 8.49
CA ALA A 51 12.69 7.80 9.64
C ALA A 51 11.70 6.83 10.31
N TYR A 52 10.44 7.25 10.46
CA TYR A 52 9.39 6.34 10.92
C TYR A 52 9.19 5.16 9.98
N GLY A 53 9.23 5.39 8.67
CA GLY A 53 9.04 4.33 7.69
C GLY A 53 10.17 3.31 7.70
N ASP A 54 11.41 3.79 7.82
CA ASP A 54 12.58 2.95 7.97
C ASP A 54 12.48 2.08 9.24
N GLU A 55 12.19 2.68 10.40
CA GLU A 55 12.01 1.95 11.66
C GLU A 55 10.82 0.97 11.61
N ALA A 56 9.71 1.35 10.97
CA ALA A 56 8.54 0.49 10.83
C ALA A 56 8.82 -0.72 9.93
N ILE A 57 9.57 -0.53 8.84
CA ILE A 57 9.99 -1.62 7.95
C ILE A 57 10.98 -2.54 8.65
N GLN A 58 11.95 -1.99 9.40
CA GLN A 58 12.91 -2.79 10.15
C GLN A 58 12.23 -3.68 11.20
N ARG A 59 11.18 -3.18 11.89
CA ARG A 59 10.48 -3.94 12.93
C ARG A 59 9.39 -4.89 12.42
N PHE A 60 8.62 -4.48 11.42
CA PHE A 60 7.41 -5.19 10.98
C PHE A 60 7.48 -5.75 9.55
N GLY A 61 8.61 -5.57 8.87
CA GLY A 61 8.83 -5.95 7.48
C GLY A 61 8.13 -5.01 6.48
N LEU A 62 8.42 -5.19 5.19
CA LEU A 62 7.93 -4.30 4.14
C LEU A 62 6.40 -4.22 4.07
N TRP A 63 5.70 -5.34 4.31
CA TRP A 63 4.24 -5.36 4.27
C TRP A 63 3.65 -4.57 5.45
N GLY A 64 3.94 -4.97 6.69
CA GLY A 64 3.38 -4.33 7.88
C GLY A 64 3.87 -2.90 8.06
N GLY A 65 5.18 -2.70 7.94
CA GLY A 65 5.82 -1.39 8.01
C GLY A 65 5.38 -0.46 6.88
N GLY A 66 5.20 -1.00 5.66
CA GLY A 66 4.66 -0.24 4.52
C GLY A 66 3.28 0.33 4.80
N TRP A 67 2.36 -0.49 5.34
CA TRP A 67 1.02 -0.03 5.72
C TRP A 67 1.02 0.95 6.90
N MET A 68 1.92 0.76 7.88
CA MET A 68 2.11 1.72 8.97
C MET A 68 2.61 3.07 8.47
N THR A 69 3.56 3.06 7.55
CA THR A 69 4.15 4.26 6.95
C THR A 69 3.13 4.98 6.09
N LEU A 70 2.40 4.24 5.25
CA LEU A 70 1.33 4.80 4.42
C LEU A 70 0.25 5.47 5.27
N ALA A 71 -0.19 4.81 6.35
CA ALA A 71 -1.17 5.40 7.28
C ALA A 71 -0.67 6.69 7.94
N ARG A 72 0.65 6.85 8.12
CA ARG A 72 1.25 8.10 8.63
C ARG A 72 1.35 9.18 7.56
N LEU A 73 1.73 8.83 6.33
CA LEU A 73 1.80 9.80 5.23
C LEU A 73 0.44 10.42 4.93
N LEU A 74 -0.61 9.60 4.91
CA LEU A 74 -1.98 10.09 4.74
C LEU A 74 -2.41 11.00 5.91
N ARG A 75 -1.75 10.92 7.07
CA ARG A 75 -2.00 11.80 8.21
C ARG A 75 -1.06 13.02 8.26
N CYS A 76 0.03 13.03 7.51
CA CYS A 76 1.03 14.10 7.50
C CYS A 76 0.65 15.25 6.53
N GLN A 77 -0.64 15.39 6.24
CA GLN A 77 -1.20 16.45 5.42
C GLN A 77 -1.45 17.72 6.27
N PRO A 78 -1.56 18.92 5.69
CA PRO A 78 -1.79 20.17 6.44
C PRO A 78 -3.06 20.15 7.32
N TRP A 79 -4.10 19.42 6.92
CA TRP A 79 -5.33 19.18 7.72
C TRP A 79 -5.31 17.87 8.50
N GLY A 80 -4.17 17.20 8.53
CA GLY A 80 -3.98 15.94 9.22
C GLY A 80 -3.55 16.13 10.67
N THR A 81 -2.99 15.06 11.23
CA THR A 81 -2.46 15.07 12.59
C THR A 81 -1.07 15.70 12.64
N SER A 82 -0.59 16.03 13.83
CA SER A 82 0.77 16.52 14.05
C SER A 82 1.26 16.16 15.45
N GLY A 83 2.57 16.20 15.64
CA GLY A 83 3.20 15.90 16.93
C GLY A 83 4.07 14.65 16.88
N ILE A 84 4.37 14.09 18.05
CA ILE A 84 5.24 12.93 18.17
C ILE A 84 4.43 11.67 17.82
N ASP A 85 4.94 10.91 16.86
CA ASP A 85 4.37 9.61 16.48
C ASP A 85 5.54 8.62 16.36
N ASN A 86 5.71 7.73 17.33
CA ASN A 86 6.76 6.71 17.34
C ASN A 86 6.24 5.41 16.73
N VAL A 87 7.15 4.59 16.21
CA VAL A 87 6.79 3.24 15.76
C VAL A 87 6.41 2.40 16.98
N PRO A 88 5.24 1.74 16.99
CA PRO A 88 4.83 0.92 18.12
C PRO A 88 5.83 -0.22 18.35
N PRO A 89 6.05 -0.64 19.62
CA PRO A 89 6.99 -1.72 19.93
C PRO A 89 6.48 -3.08 19.48
N THR A 90 5.15 -3.26 19.43
CA THR A 90 4.50 -4.52 19.08
C THR A 90 3.44 -4.31 18.00
N LYS A 91 3.25 -5.33 17.17
CA LYS A 91 2.23 -5.32 16.12
C LYS A 91 0.83 -5.23 16.76
N PRO A 92 -0.09 -4.43 16.22
CA PRO A 92 -1.43 -4.30 16.78
C PRO A 92 -2.17 -5.66 16.84
N PRO A 93 -2.91 -5.92 17.92
CA PRO A 93 -3.66 -7.16 18.08
C PRO A 93 -4.72 -7.28 16.98
N GLY A 94 -4.67 -8.39 16.24
CA GLY A 94 -5.58 -8.66 15.11
C GLY A 94 -5.10 -8.21 13.73
N ALA A 95 -3.87 -7.70 13.60
CA ALA A 95 -3.28 -7.47 12.29
C ALA A 95 -2.89 -8.82 11.63
N ARG A 96 -3.51 -9.11 10.48
CA ARG A 96 -3.32 -10.32 9.68
C ARG A 96 -2.80 -9.93 8.30
N TRP A 97 -2.03 -10.80 7.65
CA TRP A 97 -1.41 -10.48 6.36
C TRP A 97 -2.43 -10.02 5.29
N TYR A 98 -3.64 -10.59 5.29
CA TYR A 98 -4.74 -10.23 4.40
C TYR A 98 -5.60 -9.05 4.88
N LEU A 99 -5.33 -8.51 6.08
CA LEU A 99 -5.94 -7.28 6.62
C LEU A 99 -4.88 -6.17 6.72
N PRO A 100 -4.27 -5.76 5.59
CA PRO A 100 -3.15 -4.82 5.59
C PRO A 100 -3.46 -3.49 6.31
N TRP A 101 -4.70 -3.00 6.20
CA TRP A 101 -5.12 -1.77 6.88
C TRP A 101 -5.09 -1.88 8.41
N ARG A 102 -5.06 -3.07 9.01
CA ARG A 102 -4.97 -3.19 10.47
C ARG A 102 -3.56 -3.00 11.02
N TYR A 103 -2.55 -2.99 10.15
CA TYR A 103 -1.17 -2.72 10.58
C TYR A 103 -0.95 -1.25 10.91
N GLY A 104 -1.51 -0.34 10.11
CA GLY A 104 -1.38 1.10 10.31
C GLY A 104 -2.45 1.67 11.26
N ARG A 105 -2.05 2.69 12.05
CA ARG A 105 -2.99 3.53 12.78
C ARG A 105 -3.43 4.69 11.88
N TRP A 106 -4.72 4.71 11.51
CA TRP A 106 -5.29 5.72 10.62
C TRP A 106 -5.81 6.97 11.33
N ARG A 107 -5.93 6.94 12.67
CA ARG A 107 -6.40 8.08 13.49
C ARG A 107 -5.56 8.22 14.76
N GLY A 108 -5.24 9.45 15.14
CA GLY A 108 -4.41 9.78 16.32
C GLY A 108 -2.91 9.73 16.03
N VAL A 109 -2.10 9.80 17.09
CA VAL A 109 -0.62 9.72 17.06
C VAL A 109 -0.14 8.77 18.16
N ASN A 110 0.98 8.08 17.97
CA ASN A 110 1.62 7.29 19.04
C ASN A 110 2.66 8.16 19.75
N ALA A 111 2.24 8.92 20.75
CA ALA A 111 3.14 9.80 21.51
C ALA A 111 3.98 9.06 22.58
N SER A 112 3.79 7.74 22.71
CA SER A 112 4.39 6.87 23.72
C SER A 112 5.84 6.49 23.44
#